data_AF-A0A973SQ62-F1
#
_entry.id   AF-A0A973SQ62-F1
#
_cell.length_a   1.000
_cell.length_b   1.000
_cell.length_c   1.000
_cell.angle_alpha   90.00
_cell.angle_beta   90.00
_cell.angle_gamma   90.00
#
_symmetry.space_group_name_H-M   'P 1'
#
loop_
_entity.id
_entity.type
_entity.pdbx_description
1 polymer ?
#
loop_
_entity_poly.entity_id
_entity_poly.type
_entity_poly.pdbx_seq_one_letter_code
_entity_poly.pdbx_strand_id
1 'polypeptide(L)' 'TAFTKALDDPEVTRTVQKEAATSQALGVTGTPTFVLGDQVVNGAQPIEVFRQLIDTHLAAAGKG' A
#
# COMPACT_ATOMS: atom_id res chain seq x y z
N THR A 1 -15.77 -16.42 -17.24
CA THR A 1 -16.35 -15.24 -16.53
C THR A 1 -15.42 -14.04 -16.74
N ALA A 2 -15.79 -12.84 -16.29
CA ALA A 2 -14.90 -11.67 -16.37
C ALA A 2 -13.55 -11.92 -15.66
N PHE A 3 -13.56 -12.63 -14.52
CA PHE A 3 -12.37 -13.04 -13.79
C PHE A 3 -11.39 -13.86 -14.65
N THR A 4 -11.84 -14.97 -15.25
CA THR A 4 -10.96 -15.83 -16.06
C THR A 4 -10.38 -15.09 -17.27
N LYS A 5 -11.17 -14.19 -17.90
CA LYS A 5 -10.68 -13.38 -19.02
C LYS A 5 -9.56 -12.42 -18.62
N ALA A 6 -9.61 -11.89 -17.41
CA ALA A 6 -8.59 -10.96 -16.90
C ALA A 6 -7.24 -11.65 -16.64
N LEU A 7 -7.21 -12.98 -16.47
CA LEU A 7 -5.96 -13.72 -16.25
C LEU A 7 -5.02 -13.67 -17.46
N ASP A 8 -5.59 -13.65 -18.67
CA ASP A 8 -4.85 -13.62 -19.94
C ASP A 8 -4.80 -12.19 -20.55
N ASP A 9 -5.34 -11.20 -19.85
CA ASP A 9 -5.38 -9.82 -20.34
C ASP A 9 -3.98 -9.17 -20.21
N PRO A 10 -3.34 -8.75 -21.32
CA PRO A 10 -2.02 -8.16 -21.29
C PRO A 10 -1.98 -6.84 -20.51
N GLU A 11 -3.08 -6.08 -20.45
CA GLU A 11 -3.14 -4.85 -19.66
C GLU A 11 -3.18 -5.11 -18.16
N VAL A 12 -3.85 -6.19 -17.74
CA VAL A 12 -3.84 -6.65 -16.34
C VAL A 12 -2.42 -7.08 -15.96
N THR A 13 -1.77 -7.87 -16.82
CA THR A 13 -0.38 -8.29 -16.60
C THR A 13 0.57 -7.08 -16.48
N ARG A 14 0.45 -6.10 -17.39
CA ARG A 14 1.23 -4.86 -17.38
C ARG A 14 1.01 -4.07 -16.09
N THR A 15 -0.23 -4.01 -15.61
CA THR A 15 -0.58 -3.31 -14.36
C THR A 15 0.07 -3.97 -13.15
N VAL A 16 -0.05 -5.30 -13.03
CA VAL A 16 0.58 -6.06 -11.93
C VAL A 16 2.10 -5.88 -11.92
N GLN A 17 2.76 -5.94 -13.09
CA GLN A 17 4.20 -5.74 -13.20
C GLN A 17 4.63 -4.33 -12.79
N LYS A 18 3.88 -3.30 -13.22
CA LYS A 18 4.15 -1.90 -12.86
C LYS A 18 4.02 -1.69 -11.35
N GLU A 19 2.97 -2.22 -10.72
CA GLU A 19 2.75 -2.09 -9.28
C GLU A 19 3.80 -2.84 -8.45
N ALA A 20 4.20 -4.04 -8.89
CA ALA A 20 5.28 -4.80 -8.28
C ALA A 20 6.62 -4.05 -8.33
N ALA A 21 6.97 -3.48 -9.49
CA ALA A 21 8.18 -2.66 -9.64
C ALA A 21 8.14 -1.40 -8.78
N THR A 22 6.97 -0.75 -8.68
CA THR A 22 6.78 0.43 -7.82
C THR A 22 6.99 0.06 -6.35
N SER A 23 6.42 -1.07 -5.89
CA SER A 23 6.57 -1.54 -4.51
C SER A 23 8.04 -1.84 -4.17
N GLN A 24 8.77 -2.48 -5.08
CA GLN A 24 10.20 -2.75 -4.92
C GLN A 24 11.03 -1.46 -4.86
N ALA A 25 10.73 -0.47 -5.73
CA ALA A 25 11.41 0.82 -5.72
C ALA A 25 11.17 1.62 -4.43
N LEU A 26 10.01 1.41 -3.79
CA LEU A 26 9.69 1.96 -2.46
C LEU A 26 10.35 1.19 -1.30
N GLY A 27 11.10 0.11 -1.59
CA GLY A 27 11.78 -0.69 -0.58
C GLY A 27 10.86 -1.65 0.19
N VAL A 28 9.69 -2.00 -0.37
CA VAL A 28 8.80 -3.00 0.24
C VAL A 28 9.47 -4.38 0.18
N THR A 29 9.75 -4.97 1.34
CA THR A 29 10.44 -6.27 1.46
C THR A 29 9.52 -7.42 1.90
N GLY A 30 8.24 -7.15 2.18
CA GLY A 30 7.32 -8.16 2.69
C GLY A 30 5.88 -7.68 2.74
N THR A 31 4.99 -8.56 3.21
CA THR A 31 3.54 -8.29 3.31
C THR A 31 3.00 -8.64 4.70
N PRO A 32 2.02 -7.89 5.23
CA PRO A 32 1.51 -6.64 4.67
C PRO A 32 2.48 -5.47 4.94
N THR A 33 2.55 -4.53 4.00
CA THR A 33 3.21 -3.22 4.20
C THR A 33 2.21 -2.14 3.83
N PHE A 34 2.11 -1.12 4.67
CA PHE A 34 1.24 0.04 4.46
C PHE A 34 2.08 1.31 4.43
N VAL A 35 1.62 2.30 3.67
CA VAL A 35 2.22 3.65 3.61
C VAL A 35 1.15 4.65 4.01
N LEU A 36 1.42 5.46 5.04
CA LEU A 36 0.54 6.52 5.53
C LEU A 36 1.30 7.86 5.48
N GLY A 37 0.99 8.69 4.48
CA GLY A 37 1.77 9.89 4.20
C GLY A 37 3.21 9.53 3.84
N ASP A 38 4.15 9.97 4.68
CA ASP A 38 5.57 9.68 4.62
C ASP A 38 6.02 8.53 5.53
N GLN A 39 5.11 7.92 6.29
CA GLN A 39 5.42 6.83 7.22
C GLN A 39 5.11 5.45 6.62
N VAL A 40 6.00 4.49 6.87
CA VAL A 40 5.84 3.08 6.46
C VAL A 40 5.52 2.22 7.67
N VAL A 41 4.49 1.39 7.56
CA VAL A 41 4.09 0.39 8.56
C VAL A 41 4.35 -0.99 7.96
N ASN A 42 5.33 -1.71 8.54
CA ASN A 42 5.74 -3.02 8.06
C ASN A 42 5.17 -4.15 8.90
N GLY A 43 4.73 -5.21 8.22
CA GLY A 43 4.18 -6.41 8.82
C GLY A 43 2.74 -6.25 9.30
N ALA A 44 2.17 -7.36 9.75
CA ALA A 44 0.85 -7.37 10.36
C ALA A 44 0.91 -6.67 11.72
N GLN A 45 0.33 -5.47 11.81
CA GLN A 45 0.26 -4.68 13.04
C GLN A 45 -1.17 -4.68 13.61
N PRO A 46 -1.35 -4.50 14.93
CA PRO A 46 -2.65 -4.27 15.53
C PRO A 46 -3.33 -3.02 15.00
N ILE A 47 -4.67 -3.00 15.00
CA ILE A 47 -5.47 -1.87 14.49
C ILE A 47 -5.19 -0.56 15.25
N GLU A 48 -4.81 -0.66 16.52
CA GLU A 48 -4.44 0.47 17.38
C GLU A 48 -3.24 1.26 16.83
N VAL A 49 -2.28 0.57 16.21
CA VAL A 49 -1.11 1.21 15.56
C VAL A 49 -1.58 2.14 14.44
N PHE A 50 -2.51 1.66 13.60
CA PHE A 50 -3.06 2.46 12.51
C PHE A 50 -3.86 3.66 13.01
N ARG A 51 -4.71 3.46 14.04
CA ARG A 51 -5.49 4.56 14.64
C ARG A 51 -4.57 5.66 15.15
N GLN A 52 -3.56 5.30 15.94
CA GLN A 52 -2.62 6.27 16.50
C GLN A 52 -1.86 7.04 15.41
N LEU A 53 -1.43 6.37 14.34
CA LEU A 53 -0.75 7.02 13.22
C LEU A 53 -1.70 7.98 12.49
N ILE A 54 -2.92 7.55 12.17
CA ILE A 54 -3.91 8.41 11.52
C ILE A 54 -4.21 9.65 12.37
N ASP A 55 -4.45 9.49 13.66
CA ASP A 55 -4.72 10.61 14.58
C ASP A 55 -3.53 11.60 14.63
N THR A 56 -2.31 11.07 14.60
CA THR A 56 -1.08 11.88 14.55
C THR A 56 -0.99 12.70 13.26
N HIS A 57 -1.27 12.08 12.10
CA HIS A 57 -1.26 12.75 10.80
C HIS A 57 -2.36 13.82 10.69
N LEU A 58 -3.57 13.54 11.18
CA LEU A 58 -4.66 14.51 11.21
C LEU A 58 -4.34 15.72 12.11
N ALA A 59 -3.76 15.48 13.29
CA ALA A 59 -3.34 16.54 14.19
C ALA A 59 -2.19 17.39 13.61
N ALA A 60 -1.32 16.83 12.77
CA ALA A 60 -0.29 17.58 12.06
C ALA A 60 -0.87 18.43 10.92
N ALA A 61 -1.81 17.88 10.15
CA ALA A 61 -2.45 18.59 9.03
C ALA A 61 -3.32 19.78 9.48
N GLY A 62 -3.93 19.70 10.67
CA GLY A 62 -4.74 20.78 11.24
C GLY A 62 -3.94 21.93 11.88
N LYS A 63 -2.60 21.88 11.87
CA LYS A 63 -1.70 22.93 12.41
C LYS A 63 -1.20 23.91 11.34
N GLY A 64 -1.90 24.02 10.21
CA GLY A 64 -1.61 24.96 9.11
C GLY A 64 -2.51 26.18 9.11
#